data_AF-I1QYM1-F1
#
_entry.id   AF-I1QYM1-F1
#
_cell.length_a   1.000
_cell.length_b   1.000
_cell.length_c   1.000
_cell.angle_alpha   90.00
_cell.angle_beta   90.00
_cell.angle_gamma   90.00
#
_symmetry.space_group_name_H-M   'P 1'
#
loop_
_entity.id
_entity.type
_entity.pdbx_description
1 polymer ?
#
loop_
_entity_poly.entity_id
_entity_poly.type
_entity_poly.pdbx_seq_one_letter_code
_entity_poly.pdbx_strand_id
1 'polypeptide(L)'
;MAASSSLSPSLLLGCSFLIAAAVLLRRHDSAAAATTTTTHLHFYMHDAYTGPAPTAMRVVSGRSLLQSTTDIVDGSSPPRQFGDIVVLNNALTEGPDAGSARVGTAQGFGVRVSEGGLVTDLSMHLVMEAGEHRGSSVAIKGRIDVGVGVRESVVVGGTGRFRLARGYMASSSYDYSLAAGGVVEIHVYLQH
;
A
#
# COMPACT_ATOMS: atom_id res chain seq x y z
N MET A 1 11.38 15.87 -69.89
CA MET A 1 10.04 16.39 -69.49
C MET A 1 9.45 15.38 -68.51
N ALA A 2 9.51 15.67 -67.21
CA ALA A 2 8.90 14.82 -66.18
C ALA A 2 7.62 15.52 -65.71
N ALA A 3 6.47 14.86 -65.92
CA ALA A 3 5.18 15.38 -65.50
C ALA A 3 5.01 15.19 -63.99
N SER A 4 4.90 16.28 -63.24
CA SER A 4 4.54 16.27 -61.82
C SER A 4 3.04 16.05 -61.68
N SER A 5 2.62 14.86 -61.23
CA SER A 5 1.23 14.56 -60.89
C SER A 5 0.89 15.16 -59.53
N SER A 6 0.14 16.26 -59.52
CA SER A 6 -0.43 16.83 -58.29
C SER A 6 -1.62 15.98 -57.84
N LEU A 7 -1.55 15.41 -56.64
CA LEU A 7 -2.67 14.72 -56.01
C LEU A 7 -3.84 15.69 -55.78
N SER A 8 -5.06 15.27 -56.11
CA SER A 8 -6.23 16.13 -55.95
C SER A 8 -6.54 16.35 -54.45
N PRO A 9 -6.95 17.56 -54.05
CA PRO A 9 -7.30 17.87 -52.66
C PRO A 9 -8.42 16.98 -52.10
N SER A 10 -9.29 16.46 -52.97
CA SER A 10 -10.36 15.51 -52.64
C SER A 10 -9.82 14.16 -52.16
N LEU A 11 -8.71 13.69 -52.73
CA LEU A 11 -8.06 12.44 -52.35
C LEU A 11 -7.42 12.55 -50.96
N LEU A 12 -6.81 13.71 -50.65
CA LEU A 12 -6.19 13.98 -49.36
C LEU A 12 -7.23 14.07 -48.22
N LEU A 13 -8.39 14.68 -48.49
CA LEU A 13 -9.50 14.74 -47.53
C LEU A 13 -10.07 13.35 -47.22
N GLY A 14 -10.21 12.51 -48.24
CA GLY A 14 -10.68 11.12 -48.09
C GLY A 14 -9.74 10.26 -47.25
N CYS A 15 -8.43 10.35 -47.48
CA CYS A 15 -7.43 9.63 -46.68
C CYS A 15 -7.43 10.08 -45.21
N SER A 16 -7.61 11.38 -44.95
CA SER A 16 -7.68 11.93 -43.59
C SER A 16 -8.88 11.39 -42.82
N PHE A 17 -10.04 11.29 -43.49
CA PHE A 17 -11.27 10.75 -42.91
C PHE A 17 -11.16 9.25 -42.61
N LEU A 18 -10.52 8.49 -43.51
CA LEU A 18 -10.27 7.05 -43.31
C LEU A 18 -9.30 6.78 -42.17
N ILE A 19 -8.24 7.59 -42.02
CA ILE A 19 -7.31 7.48 -40.88
C ILE A 19 -8.02 7.83 -39.57
N ALA A 20 -8.81 8.91 -39.54
CA ALA A 20 -9.58 9.28 -38.36
C ALA A 20 -10.61 8.21 -37.96
N ALA A 21 -11.34 7.66 -38.95
CA ALA A 21 -12.27 6.56 -38.74
C ALA A 21 -11.57 5.29 -38.25
N ALA A 22 -10.41 4.93 -38.81
CA ALA A 22 -9.62 3.79 -38.36
C ALA A 22 -9.07 3.96 -36.93
N VAL A 23 -8.68 5.18 -36.54
CA VAL A 23 -8.27 5.51 -35.17
C VAL A 23 -9.46 5.42 -34.19
N LEU A 24 -10.64 5.90 -34.60
CA LEU A 24 -11.86 5.81 -33.79
C LEU A 24 -12.36 4.37 -33.65
N LEU A 25 -12.33 3.58 -34.73
CA LEU A 25 -12.70 2.16 -34.72
C LEU A 25 -11.71 1.34 -33.88
N ARG A 26 -10.39 1.59 -33.96
CA ARG A 26 -9.41 0.97 -33.04
C ARG A 26 -9.64 1.32 -31.58
N ARG A 27 -10.08 2.55 -31.28
CA ARG A 27 -10.43 2.97 -29.92
C ARG A 27 -11.69 2.27 -29.40
N HIS A 28 -12.65 2.01 -30.29
CA HIS A 28 -13.89 1.32 -29.95
C HIS A 28 -13.67 -0.19 -29.71
N ASP A 29 -12.84 -0.86 -30.53
CA ASP A 29 -12.52 -2.28 -30.36
C ASP A 29 -11.60 -2.56 -29.16
N SER A 30 -10.84 -1.55 -28.71
CA SER A 30 -10.02 -1.65 -27.48
C SER A 30 -10.85 -1.47 -26.20
N ALA A 31 -12.12 -1.11 -26.30
CA ALA A 31 -13.07 -1.10 -25.19
C ALA A 31 -13.84 -2.43 -25.11
N ALA A 32 -13.15 -3.56 -25.28
CA ALA A 32 -13.62 -4.80 -24.67
C ALA A 32 -13.81 -4.50 -23.18
N ALA A 33 -15.03 -4.65 -22.67
CA ALA A 33 -15.36 -4.35 -21.30
C ALA A 33 -14.39 -5.11 -20.38
N ALA A 34 -13.41 -4.39 -19.82
CA ALA A 34 -12.46 -4.97 -18.89
C ALA A 34 -13.26 -5.40 -17.67
N THR A 35 -13.46 -6.71 -17.50
CA THR A 35 -14.13 -7.27 -16.32
C THR A 35 -13.30 -6.89 -15.11
N THR A 36 -13.77 -5.91 -14.34
CA THR A 36 -13.10 -5.48 -13.12
C THR A 36 -13.32 -6.55 -12.06
N THR A 37 -12.24 -7.19 -11.64
CA THR A 37 -12.26 -8.20 -10.57
C THR A 37 -12.26 -7.49 -9.23
N THR A 38 -13.17 -7.90 -8.34
CA THR A 38 -13.12 -7.48 -6.94
C THR A 38 -12.44 -8.56 -6.10
N THR A 39 -11.61 -8.15 -5.16
CA THR A 39 -10.94 -9.07 -4.22
C THR A 39 -10.97 -8.50 -2.83
N HIS A 40 -11.36 -9.33 -1.86
CA HIS A 40 -11.24 -9.02 -0.43
C HIS A 40 -10.18 -9.94 0.16
N LEU A 41 -9.16 -9.34 0.75
CA LEU A 41 -8.12 -10.05 1.49
C LEU A 41 -8.26 -9.74 2.98
N HIS A 42 -7.97 -10.73 3.81
CA HIS A 42 -7.96 -10.63 5.27
C HIS A 42 -6.77 -11.38 5.83
N PHE A 43 -6.01 -10.73 6.72
CA PHE A 43 -4.82 -11.29 7.33
C PHE A 43 -4.48 -10.57 8.65
N TYR A 44 -3.58 -11.20 9.42
CA TYR A 44 -3.01 -10.65 10.64
C TYR A 44 -1.53 -10.33 10.42
N MET A 45 -1.14 -9.09 10.69
CA MET A 45 0.24 -8.62 10.61
C MET A 45 0.90 -8.67 11.99
N HIS A 46 2.12 -9.23 12.05
CA HIS A 46 2.91 -9.39 13.27
C HIS A 46 4.06 -8.38 13.32
N ASP A 47 3.89 -7.34 14.12
CA ASP A 47 4.83 -6.24 14.33
C ASP A 47 5.63 -6.47 15.62
N ALA A 48 6.94 -6.62 15.55
CA ALA A 48 7.78 -6.86 16.73
C ALA A 48 8.95 -5.89 16.79
N TYR A 49 8.94 -5.01 17.79
CA TYR A 49 10.06 -4.08 18.08
C TYR A 49 11.09 -4.67 19.05
N THR A 50 10.73 -5.74 19.75
CA THR A 50 11.53 -6.37 20.79
C THR A 50 11.66 -7.87 20.53
N GLY A 51 12.46 -8.55 21.36
CA GLY A 51 12.72 -9.98 21.23
C GLY A 51 13.98 -10.31 20.41
N PRO A 52 14.28 -11.61 20.24
CA PRO A 52 15.55 -12.05 19.63
C PRO A 52 15.62 -11.84 18.11
N ALA A 53 14.48 -11.64 17.44
CA ALA A 53 14.38 -11.43 16.00
C ALA A 53 13.30 -10.39 15.67
N PRO A 54 13.55 -9.10 15.92
CA PRO A 54 12.57 -8.04 15.68
C PRO A 54 12.25 -7.92 14.18
N THR A 55 10.98 -7.69 13.85
CA THR A 55 10.48 -7.50 12.48
C THR A 55 10.25 -6.02 12.15
N ALA A 56 10.28 -5.15 13.16
CA ALA A 56 10.24 -3.70 13.01
C ALA A 56 11.34 -3.03 13.81
N MET A 57 11.88 -1.95 13.26
CA MET A 57 13.02 -1.26 13.88
C MET A 57 12.93 0.25 13.67
N ARG A 58 13.11 1.02 14.75
CA ARG A 58 13.31 2.46 14.65
C ARG A 58 14.72 2.74 14.14
N VAL A 59 14.82 3.32 12.95
CA VAL A 59 16.08 3.64 12.27
C VAL A 59 16.48 5.11 12.42
N VAL A 60 15.50 5.98 12.68
CA VAL A 60 15.72 7.39 13.03
C VAL A 60 14.90 7.70 14.26
N SER A 61 15.55 8.28 15.26
CA SER A 61 14.88 8.87 16.42
C SER A 61 14.57 10.33 16.12
N GLY A 62 13.31 10.68 16.29
CA GLY A 62 12.79 12.02 16.13
C GLY A 62 13.18 12.96 17.29
N ARG A 63 12.48 14.11 17.36
CA ARG A 63 12.65 15.07 18.44
C ARG A 63 11.47 14.98 19.41
N SER A 64 11.77 15.00 20.70
CA SER A 64 10.73 15.17 21.72
C SER A 64 10.20 16.59 21.64
N LEU A 65 8.98 16.74 21.11
CA LEU A 65 8.28 18.02 21.07
C LEU A 65 7.45 18.26 22.34
N LEU A 66 7.27 17.22 23.16
CA LEU A 66 6.70 17.34 24.50
C LEU A 66 7.83 17.57 25.51
N GLN A 67 7.90 18.79 26.03
CA GLN A 67 8.60 19.11 27.28
C GLN A 67 7.68 18.66 28.44
N SER A 68 7.60 17.36 28.69
CA SER A 68 7.10 16.88 29.98
C SER A 68 8.09 15.90 30.56
N THR A 69 8.82 16.41 31.54
CA THR A 69 9.71 15.73 32.47
C THR A 69 8.92 14.93 33.51
N THR A 70 8.05 14.03 33.06
CA THR A 70 7.33 13.11 33.95
C THR A 70 7.39 11.73 33.33
N ASP A 71 8.23 10.91 33.97
CA ASP A 71 8.27 9.45 33.89
C ASP A 71 8.97 8.80 32.69
N ILE A 72 10.31 9.00 32.61
CA ILE A 72 11.19 7.83 32.44
C ILE A 72 11.26 7.14 33.81
N VAL A 73 10.14 6.56 34.23
CA VAL A 73 10.12 5.57 35.29
C VAL A 73 10.24 4.24 34.56
N ASP A 74 11.31 3.51 34.86
CA ASP A 74 11.47 2.10 34.54
C ASP A 74 11.79 1.75 33.08
N GLY A 75 13.03 2.04 32.64
CA GLY A 75 13.71 1.33 31.53
C GLY A 75 12.99 1.26 30.17
N SER A 76 11.90 2.00 29.99
CA SER A 76 11.02 1.89 28.84
C SER A 76 11.58 2.68 27.66
N SER A 77 11.50 2.10 26.46
CA SER A 77 11.88 2.77 25.21
C SER A 77 11.23 4.15 25.12
N PRO A 78 11.97 5.21 24.73
CA PRO A 78 11.43 6.56 24.77
C PRO A 78 10.16 6.62 23.90
N PRO A 79 9.12 7.35 24.35
CA PRO A 79 7.82 7.39 23.69
C PRO A 79 8.00 7.76 22.22
N ARG A 80 7.23 7.17 21.32
CA ARG A 80 7.33 7.41 19.86
C ARG A 80 7.15 8.90 19.57
N GLN A 81 8.11 9.52 18.90
CA GLN A 81 8.20 10.99 18.75
C GLN A 81 7.99 11.45 17.32
N PHE A 82 7.62 12.73 17.15
CA PHE A 82 7.63 13.37 15.83
C PHE A 82 9.01 13.22 15.18
N GLY A 83 9.02 12.75 13.93
CA GLY A 83 10.23 12.46 13.17
C GLY A 83 10.80 11.04 13.36
N ASP A 84 10.21 10.20 14.22
CA ASP A 84 10.59 8.78 14.28
C ASP A 84 10.34 8.13 12.92
N ILE A 85 11.35 7.40 12.41
CA ILE A 85 11.21 6.55 11.22
C ILE A 85 11.40 5.10 11.64
N VAL A 86 10.43 4.27 11.28
CA VAL A 86 10.43 2.83 11.54
C VAL A 86 10.41 2.09 10.21
N VAL A 87 11.29 1.11 10.06
CA VAL A 87 11.24 0.13 8.96
C VAL A 87 10.49 -1.13 9.40
N LEU A 88 9.78 -1.76 8.47
CA LEU A 88 8.89 -2.90 8.70
C LEU A 88 9.25 -4.05 7.75
N ASN A 89 9.29 -5.26 8.29
CA ASN A 89 9.37 -6.52 7.54
C ASN A 89 8.55 -7.59 8.28
N ASN A 90 7.25 -7.36 8.37
CA ASN A 90 6.33 -8.06 9.26
C ASN A 90 5.67 -9.24 8.56
N ALA A 91 5.52 -10.36 9.27
CA ALA A 91 4.80 -11.52 8.71
C ALA A 91 3.31 -11.22 8.60
N LEU A 92 2.68 -11.75 7.55
CA LEU A 92 1.22 -11.82 7.39
C LEU A 92 0.77 -13.27 7.54
N THR A 93 -0.23 -13.53 8.36
CA THR A 93 -0.78 -14.87 8.64
C THR A 93 -2.31 -14.91 8.49
N GLU A 94 -2.86 -16.12 8.34
CA GLU A 94 -4.31 -16.36 8.25
C GLU A 94 -5.06 -16.11 9.57
N GLY A 95 -4.37 -16.32 10.70
CA GLY A 95 -4.92 -16.13 12.05
C GLY A 95 -4.00 -15.28 12.93
N PRO A 96 -4.49 -14.80 14.08
CA PRO A 96 -3.74 -13.92 14.98
C PRO A 96 -2.63 -14.66 15.75
N ASP A 97 -2.71 -15.99 15.86
CA ASP A 97 -1.69 -16.78 16.55
C ASP A 97 -0.39 -16.82 15.75
N ALA A 98 0.76 -16.72 16.44
CA ALA A 98 2.07 -16.78 15.80
C ALA A 98 2.36 -18.11 15.07
N GLY A 99 1.62 -19.18 15.42
CA GLY A 99 1.70 -20.48 14.74
C GLY A 99 0.80 -20.60 13.50
N SER A 100 0.01 -19.57 13.18
CA SER A 100 -0.90 -19.56 12.03
C SER A 100 -0.14 -19.64 10.71
N ALA A 101 -0.79 -20.18 9.68
CA ALA A 101 -0.19 -20.28 8.36
C ALA A 101 0.23 -18.90 7.83
N ARG A 102 1.46 -18.81 7.35
CA ARG A 102 2.02 -17.58 6.78
C ARG A 102 1.57 -17.42 5.33
N VAL A 103 1.04 -16.25 5.00
CA VAL A 103 0.51 -15.93 3.67
C VAL A 103 1.31 -14.86 2.94
N GLY A 104 2.14 -14.10 3.65
CA GLY A 104 2.92 -13.03 3.03
C GLY A 104 3.78 -12.22 4.00
N THR A 105 4.22 -11.07 3.52
CA THR A 105 5.00 -10.09 4.27
C THR A 105 4.50 -8.67 4.03
N ALA A 106 4.39 -7.87 5.09
CA ALA A 106 4.24 -6.43 5.02
C ALA A 106 5.61 -5.75 5.13
N GLN A 107 6.06 -5.09 4.06
CA GLN A 107 7.38 -4.48 3.94
C GLN A 107 7.28 -3.00 3.66
N GLY A 108 7.97 -2.16 4.43
CA GLY A 108 7.89 -0.72 4.21
C GLY A 108 8.46 0.09 5.35
N PHE A 109 7.90 1.29 5.53
CA PHE A 109 8.28 2.19 6.60
C PHE A 109 7.11 3.08 7.04
N GLY A 110 7.20 3.58 8.26
CA GLY A 110 6.33 4.59 8.81
C GLY A 110 7.13 5.77 9.35
N VAL A 111 6.66 6.99 9.07
CA VAL A 111 7.23 8.23 9.62
C VAL A 111 6.22 8.85 10.56
N ARG A 112 6.65 9.26 11.77
CA ARG A 112 5.80 10.01 12.68
C ARG A 112 5.72 11.47 12.24
N VAL A 113 4.54 11.89 11.79
CA VAL A 113 4.35 13.18 11.09
C VAL A 113 3.57 14.21 11.88
N SER A 114 2.96 13.84 13.01
CA SER A 114 2.24 14.80 13.85
C SER A 114 3.08 15.24 15.04
N GLU A 115 3.09 16.55 15.30
CA GLU A 115 3.72 17.14 16.48
C GLU A 115 2.92 16.85 17.77
N GLY A 116 1.63 16.57 17.63
CA GLY A 116 0.74 16.13 18.71
C GLY A 116 0.11 14.77 18.40
N GLY A 117 0.17 13.85 19.36
CA GLY A 117 -0.42 12.51 19.20
C GLY A 117 0.39 11.54 18.34
N LEU A 118 -0.21 10.39 18.06
CA LEU A 118 0.47 9.20 17.57
C LEU A 118 0.10 8.89 16.11
N VAL A 119 0.44 9.82 15.22
CA VAL A 119 0.10 9.75 13.80
C VAL A 119 1.31 9.39 12.93
N THR A 120 1.17 8.33 12.15
CA THR A 120 2.18 7.83 11.21
C THR A 120 1.75 8.03 9.76
N ASP A 121 2.62 8.58 8.92
CA ASP A 121 2.57 8.39 7.46
C ASP A 121 3.18 7.02 7.12
N LEU A 122 2.34 6.07 6.73
CA LEU A 122 2.72 4.70 6.40
C LEU A 122 2.87 4.56 4.88
N SER A 123 3.95 3.91 4.45
CA SER A 123 4.17 3.44 3.09
C SER A 123 4.64 1.98 3.15
N MET A 124 3.85 1.05 2.62
CA MET A 124 4.21 -0.37 2.64
C MET A 124 3.69 -1.16 1.44
N HIS A 125 4.34 -2.28 1.17
CA HIS A 125 3.89 -3.32 0.27
C HIS A 125 3.40 -4.52 1.07
N LEU A 126 2.25 -5.06 0.68
CA LEU A 126 1.76 -6.36 1.11
C LEU A 126 2.13 -7.37 0.04
N VAL A 127 3.15 -8.19 0.30
CA VAL A 127 3.71 -9.15 -0.64
C VAL A 127 3.10 -10.52 -0.36
N MET A 128 2.37 -11.06 -1.33
CA MET A 128 1.70 -12.35 -1.19
C MET A 128 2.66 -13.49 -1.51
N GLU A 129 2.74 -14.48 -0.63
CA GLU A 129 3.69 -15.59 -0.72
C GLU A 129 3.00 -16.97 -0.71
N ALA A 130 1.68 -17.00 -0.62
CA ALA A 130 0.89 -18.23 -0.64
C ALA A 130 -0.36 -18.10 -1.52
N GLY A 131 -1.02 -19.25 -1.72
CA GLY A 131 -2.28 -19.33 -2.44
C GLY A 131 -2.22 -18.85 -3.90
N GLU A 132 -3.38 -18.48 -4.43
CA GLU A 132 -3.52 -18.05 -5.82
C GLU A 132 -2.85 -16.70 -6.13
N HIS A 133 -2.56 -15.90 -5.10
CA HIS A 133 -1.97 -14.58 -5.23
C HIS A 133 -0.45 -14.56 -5.06
N ARG A 134 0.18 -15.71 -4.78
CA ARG A 134 1.64 -15.84 -4.62
C ARG A 134 2.41 -15.10 -5.73
N GLY A 135 3.36 -14.27 -5.34
CA GLY A 135 4.18 -13.44 -6.23
C GLY A 135 3.56 -12.10 -6.64
N SER A 136 2.33 -11.82 -6.20
CA SER A 136 1.67 -10.51 -6.38
C SER A 136 1.89 -9.62 -5.16
N SER A 137 1.72 -8.31 -5.32
CA SER A 137 1.78 -7.38 -4.19
C SER A 137 0.79 -6.23 -4.32
N VAL A 138 0.44 -5.62 -3.20
CA VAL A 138 -0.39 -4.40 -3.12
C VAL A 138 0.41 -3.31 -2.44
N ALA A 139 0.42 -2.10 -3.01
CA ALA A 139 1.06 -0.93 -2.44
C ALA A 139 0.05 -0.10 -1.65
N ILE A 140 0.39 0.20 -0.39
CA ILE A 140 -0.46 0.90 0.58
C ILE A 140 0.21 2.20 0.99
N LYS A 141 -0.58 3.28 1.05
CA LYS A 141 -0.20 4.58 1.61
C LYS A 141 -1.27 5.03 2.59
N GLY A 142 -0.91 5.53 3.76
CA GLY A 142 -1.92 5.95 4.74
C GLY A 142 -1.41 6.91 5.80
N ARG A 143 -2.31 7.77 6.30
CA ARG A 143 -2.10 8.58 7.50
C ARG A 143 -2.82 7.91 8.66
N ILE A 144 -2.08 7.14 9.45
CA ILE A 144 -2.60 6.27 10.51
C ILE A 144 -2.50 6.97 11.85
N ASP A 145 -3.65 7.31 12.43
CA ASP A 145 -3.74 7.67 13.85
C ASP A 145 -3.96 6.40 14.68
N VAL A 146 -2.97 6.04 15.51
CA VAL A 146 -3.03 4.82 16.32
C VAL A 146 -4.13 4.90 17.41
N GLY A 147 -4.57 6.11 17.78
CA GLY A 147 -5.63 6.30 18.79
C GLY A 147 -7.04 6.01 18.27
N VAL A 148 -7.25 5.95 16.95
CA VAL A 148 -8.56 5.64 16.35
C VAL A 148 -8.72 4.12 16.26
N GLY A 149 -9.91 3.55 16.49
CA GLY A 149 -10.12 2.09 16.52
C GLY A 149 -9.93 1.34 15.19
N VAL A 150 -10.27 1.97 14.06
CA VAL A 150 -10.06 1.43 12.71
C VAL A 150 -9.38 2.50 11.86
N ARG A 151 -8.29 2.16 11.18
CA ARG A 151 -7.55 3.11 10.31
C ARG A 151 -7.66 2.69 8.86
N GLU A 152 -8.08 3.65 8.04
CA GLU A 152 -8.15 3.49 6.60
C GLU A 152 -6.85 3.95 5.94
N SER A 153 -6.41 3.22 4.92
CA SER A 153 -5.29 3.56 4.05
C SER A 153 -5.68 3.30 2.61
N VAL A 154 -5.07 4.03 1.68
CA VAL A 154 -5.36 3.89 0.26
C VAL A 154 -4.49 2.81 -0.37
N VAL A 155 -5.08 2.04 -1.27
CA VAL A 155 -4.35 1.20 -2.21
C VAL A 155 -3.95 2.07 -3.39
N VAL A 156 -2.65 2.27 -3.57
CA VAL A 156 -2.11 3.13 -4.64
C VAL A 156 -1.69 2.36 -5.89
N GLY A 157 -1.74 1.02 -5.83
CA GLY A 157 -1.41 0.15 -6.95
C GLY A 157 -1.16 -1.29 -6.51
N GLY A 158 -0.81 -2.13 -7.47
CA GLY A 158 -0.38 -3.50 -7.22
C GLY A 158 0.40 -4.09 -8.39
N THR A 159 0.98 -5.26 -8.14
CA THR A 159 1.78 -6.04 -9.11
C THR A 159 1.19 -7.43 -9.30
N GLY A 160 1.64 -8.13 -10.34
CA GLY A 160 1.17 -9.49 -10.63
C GLY A 160 -0.33 -9.51 -10.91
N ARG A 161 -1.07 -10.31 -10.13
CA ARG A 161 -2.53 -10.42 -10.25
C ARG A 161 -3.26 -9.14 -9.85
N PHE A 162 -2.63 -8.27 -9.05
CA PHE A 162 -3.21 -6.99 -8.62
C PHE A 162 -2.75 -5.81 -9.50
N ARG A 163 -2.40 -6.06 -10.76
CA ARG A 163 -1.99 -4.98 -11.67
C ARG A 163 -3.14 -4.00 -11.85
N LEU A 164 -2.83 -2.70 -11.77
CA LEU A 164 -3.83 -1.61 -11.79
C LEU A 164 -4.79 -1.59 -10.60
N ALA A 165 -4.48 -2.33 -9.52
CA ALA A 165 -5.34 -2.38 -8.36
C ALA A 165 -5.56 -1.02 -7.71
N ARG A 166 -6.80 -0.75 -7.32
CA ARG A 166 -7.23 0.39 -6.51
C ARG A 166 -8.21 -0.06 -5.44
N GLY A 167 -8.35 0.74 -4.39
CA GLY A 167 -9.24 0.44 -3.28
C GLY A 167 -8.67 0.95 -1.97
N TYR A 168 -8.98 0.26 -0.88
CA TYR A 168 -8.60 0.68 0.46
C TYR A 168 -8.23 -0.50 1.35
N MET A 169 -7.49 -0.20 2.40
CA MET A 169 -7.15 -1.09 3.49
C MET A 169 -7.75 -0.54 4.78
N ALA A 170 -8.42 -1.39 5.54
CA ALA A 170 -8.84 -1.10 6.91
C ALA A 170 -8.00 -1.93 7.88
N SER A 171 -7.47 -1.29 8.92
CA SER A 171 -6.64 -1.96 9.95
C SER A 171 -7.16 -1.71 11.36
N SER A 172 -7.24 -2.78 12.17
CA SER A 172 -7.67 -2.81 13.57
C SER A 172 -6.53 -3.35 14.45
N SER A 173 -6.42 -2.87 15.70
CA SER A 173 -5.47 -3.45 16.64
C SER A 173 -6.11 -4.72 17.20
N TYR A 174 -5.42 -5.86 17.14
CA TYR A 174 -5.91 -7.11 17.73
C TYR A 174 -5.35 -7.28 19.14
N ASP A 175 -4.03 -7.33 19.27
CA ASP A 175 -3.29 -7.30 20.52
C ASP A 175 -2.02 -6.49 20.27
N TYR A 176 -2.05 -5.19 20.52
CA TYR A 176 -0.99 -4.27 20.08
C TYR A 176 -0.60 -3.27 21.16
N SER A 177 0.70 -3.14 21.40
CA SER A 177 1.28 -2.11 22.25
C SER A 177 2.30 -1.27 21.47
N LEU A 178 2.41 0.01 21.81
CA LEU A 178 3.39 0.90 21.19
C LEU A 178 4.84 0.57 21.57
N ALA A 179 5.02 -0.11 22.70
CA ALA A 179 6.33 -0.43 23.27
C ALA A 179 6.93 -1.68 22.64
N ALA A 180 6.15 -2.75 22.50
CA ALA A 180 6.63 -4.05 22.00
C ALA A 180 6.16 -4.35 20.56
N GLY A 181 5.12 -3.66 20.08
CA GLY A 181 4.38 -4.07 18.90
C GLY A 181 3.25 -5.03 19.27
N GLY A 182 2.90 -5.92 18.35
CA GLY A 182 1.88 -6.95 18.50
C GLY A 182 1.20 -7.31 17.18
N VAL A 183 -0.07 -7.67 17.24
CA VAL A 183 -0.88 -8.13 16.11
C VAL A 183 -1.84 -7.04 15.64
N VAL A 184 -1.82 -6.78 14.33
CA VAL A 184 -2.74 -5.89 13.63
C VAL A 184 -3.58 -6.71 12.66
N GLU A 185 -4.89 -6.63 12.76
CA GLU A 185 -5.80 -7.24 11.80
C GLU A 185 -6.00 -6.29 10.61
N ILE A 186 -5.99 -6.84 9.40
CA ILE A 186 -6.03 -6.06 8.17
C ILE A 186 -7.04 -6.66 7.19
N HIS A 187 -7.91 -5.81 6.67
CA HIS A 187 -8.75 -6.08 5.52
C HIS A 187 -8.32 -5.21 4.34
N VAL A 188 -8.22 -5.78 3.14
CA VAL A 188 -7.93 -5.05 1.91
C VAL A 188 -9.00 -5.33 0.88
N TYR A 189 -9.59 -4.27 0.34
CA TYR A 189 -10.62 -4.34 -0.69
C TYR A 189 -10.05 -3.77 -1.98
N LEU A 190 -10.03 -4.60 -3.03
CA LEU A 190 -9.38 -4.30 -4.30
C LEU A 190 -10.37 -4.35 -5.47
N GLN A 191 -10.14 -3.48 -6.45
CA GLN A 191 -10.63 -3.58 -7.83
C GLN A 191 -9.43 -3.63 -8.76
N HIS A 192 -9.32 -4.64 -9.63
CA HIS A 192 -8.21 -4.83 -10.57
C HIS A 192 -8.62 -5.56 -11.86
#